data_AF-A0AAX1QQX8-F1
#
_entry.id   AF-A0AAX1QQX8-F1
#
_cell.length_a   1.000
_cell.length_b   1.000
_cell.length_c   1.000
_cell.angle_alpha   90.00
_cell.angle_beta   90.00
_cell.angle_gamma   90.00
#
_symmetry.space_group_name_H-M   'P 1'
#
loop_
_entity.id
_entity.type
_entity.pdbx_description
1 polymer ?
#
loop_
_entity_poly.entity_id
_entity_poly.type
_entity_poly.pdbx_seq_one_letter_code
_entity_poly.pdbx_strand_id
1 'polypeptide(L)'
;MLKSVLSHHNRIDGSHSKSENPQSGLMIKNIENPKGPFLLLSFENHSRVLKNINRFCTDGRCFVPYAITDERKVIYSNYGEHLGFNHNVDGVRLKPYDCQTSLSRQQEYQSLLTSLILKDPSITKDAVDNVSGGVINFIKLIHIENSRDFSDFIKKTIGHYFWTNGRHSFGRISLDNVESIDSEDVLKTILQTLKAGTIEQKLAIHDAIGRKVLLSHECEQREKYLSLAETVRQDWFDDPQTRGRIRKKSPVLPCETIGLLPSDSHLNQPEKVQSRQRAIDMFIRDEKRMSHPQANDYYDDLDTRNLLFGAGISGTTGTLFQAAEAFGQLQTTELKKQYCAAILGYLVGGGMHSYHEVMAVAEKVGIPYKPGSFMESLPESIFNNDEFKNLSAQYYDVAVLGATHWRFNESCLPSHLNKSLTKS
;
A
#
# COMPACT_ATOMS: atom_id res chain seq x y z
N MET A 1 34.75 24.62 52.01
CA MET A 1 36.05 23.98 51.76
C MET A 1 36.36 24.11 50.28
N LEU A 2 37.20 25.08 49.96
CA LEU A 2 37.82 25.31 48.66
C LEU A 2 39.02 24.38 48.47
N LYS A 3 39.26 23.99 47.21
CA LYS A 3 40.51 23.60 46.50
C LYS A 3 40.18 22.39 45.61
N SER A 4 40.50 22.36 44.32
CA SER A 4 41.21 23.32 43.47
C SER A 4 40.85 23.02 42.02
N VAL A 5 40.50 24.11 41.33
CA VAL A 5 40.60 24.29 39.88
C VAL A 5 42.07 24.55 39.53
N LEU A 6 42.41 24.32 38.25
CA LEU A 6 43.42 24.98 37.39
C LEU A 6 44.42 23.98 36.75
N SER A 7 44.69 23.99 35.45
CA SER A 7 44.45 25.05 34.46
C SER A 7 44.51 24.58 33.00
N HIS A 8 43.61 25.17 32.21
CA HIS A 8 43.73 25.71 30.84
C HIS A 8 44.78 25.15 29.86
N HIS A 9 44.33 24.86 28.64
CA HIS A 9 44.46 25.82 27.52
C HIS A 9 43.40 25.60 26.43
N ASN A 10 42.76 26.69 26.02
CA ASN A 10 41.93 26.80 24.83
C ASN A 10 42.77 26.56 23.56
N ARG A 11 42.21 25.81 22.61
CA ARG A 11 42.38 26.15 21.19
C ARG A 11 41.10 25.79 20.45
N ILE A 12 40.45 26.86 19.99
CA ILE A 12 39.39 26.88 19.00
C ILE A 12 39.99 26.43 17.66
N ASP A 13 39.17 25.69 16.89
CA ASP A 13 39.15 25.54 15.42
C ASP A 13 39.17 24.08 14.94
N GLY A 14 38.09 23.72 14.23
CA GLY A 14 38.01 22.47 13.48
C GLY A 14 36.65 21.78 13.53
N SER A 15 35.58 22.49 13.17
CA SER A 15 34.31 21.86 12.79
C SER A 15 34.52 20.94 11.58
N HIS A 16 34.70 19.65 11.80
CA HIS A 16 34.38 18.64 10.82
C HIS A 16 33.04 18.02 11.20
N SER A 17 31.98 18.63 10.71
CA SER A 17 30.74 17.91 10.43
C SER A 17 31.11 16.69 9.60
N LYS A 18 30.98 15.50 10.18
CA LYS A 18 30.83 14.29 9.37
C LYS A 18 29.49 14.45 8.68
N SER A 19 29.52 14.95 7.45
CA SER A 19 28.41 14.79 6.52
C SER A 19 28.24 13.29 6.33
N GLU A 20 27.26 12.72 7.02
CA GLU A 20 26.79 11.39 6.67
C GLU A 20 26.31 11.47 5.22
N ASN A 21 27.01 10.77 4.33
CA ASN A 21 26.67 10.72 2.93
C ASN A 21 25.25 10.13 2.81
N PRO A 22 24.26 10.84 2.22
CA PRO A 22 22.86 10.39 2.16
C PRO A 22 22.65 9.05 1.43
N GLN A 23 23.68 8.56 0.71
CA GLN A 23 23.70 7.22 0.12
C GLN A 23 23.90 6.08 1.13
N SER A 24 24.37 6.37 2.35
CA SER A 24 24.76 5.35 3.34
C SER A 24 23.59 4.64 4.03
N GLY A 25 22.38 5.22 3.97
CA GLY A 25 21.11 4.63 4.44
C GLY A 25 20.39 3.79 3.39
N LEU A 26 20.90 3.75 2.15
CA LEU A 26 20.33 3.01 1.01
C LEU A 26 21.07 1.69 0.73
N MET A 27 22.01 1.33 1.62
CA MET A 27 22.88 0.18 1.46
C MET A 27 22.32 -1.02 2.22
N ILE A 28 22.32 -2.20 1.60
CA ILE A 28 22.07 -3.49 2.26
C ILE A 28 23.19 -3.73 3.29
N LYS A 29 23.02 -3.21 4.52
CA LYS A 29 24.06 -3.32 5.55
C LYS A 29 23.92 -4.53 6.45
N ASN A 30 22.77 -5.19 6.48
CA ASN A 30 22.57 -6.46 7.18
C ASN A 30 21.22 -7.03 6.76
N ILE A 31 21.22 -8.03 5.89
CA ILE A 31 20.08 -8.95 5.78
C ILE A 31 20.66 -10.31 6.13
N GLU A 32 20.32 -10.80 7.32
CA GLU A 32 20.76 -12.12 7.76
C GLU A 32 20.19 -13.18 6.81
N ASN A 33 21.03 -13.67 5.89
CA ASN A 33 20.83 -14.86 5.07
C ASN A 33 19.47 -14.96 4.35
N PRO A 34 19.15 -14.06 3.41
CA PRO A 34 17.97 -14.24 2.56
C PRO A 34 18.12 -15.56 1.78
N LYS A 35 17.10 -16.42 1.81
CA LYS A 35 17.07 -17.70 1.09
C LYS A 35 16.21 -17.57 -0.16
N GLY A 36 16.76 -17.92 -1.31
CA GLY A 36 16.02 -17.94 -2.58
C GLY A 36 16.97 -18.11 -3.76
N PRO A 37 16.49 -18.55 -4.94
CA PRO A 37 17.33 -18.62 -6.13
C PRO A 37 17.56 -17.20 -6.67
N PHE A 38 18.65 -16.56 -6.26
CA PHE A 38 19.06 -15.26 -6.77
C PHE A 38 20.02 -15.42 -7.94
N LEU A 39 19.96 -14.48 -8.89
CA LEU A 39 20.95 -14.35 -9.94
C LEU A 39 21.91 -13.21 -9.60
N LEU A 40 23.19 -13.52 -9.52
CA LEU A 40 24.25 -12.56 -9.22
C LEU A 40 25.13 -12.36 -10.46
N LEU A 41 25.34 -11.10 -10.84
CA LEU A 41 26.41 -10.69 -11.74
C LEU A 41 27.72 -10.70 -10.97
N SER A 42 28.63 -11.58 -11.37
CA SER A 42 29.98 -11.72 -10.80
C SER A 42 31.02 -11.30 -11.82
N PHE A 43 32.10 -10.69 -11.35
CA PHE A 43 33.26 -10.34 -12.17
C PHE A 43 34.39 -11.33 -11.88
N GLU A 44 34.64 -12.25 -12.81
CA GLU A 44 35.66 -13.28 -12.69
C GLU A 44 36.57 -13.26 -13.90
N ASN A 45 37.89 -13.26 -13.69
CA ASN A 45 38.88 -13.31 -14.77
C ASN A 45 38.64 -12.25 -15.88
N HIS A 46 38.30 -11.02 -15.49
CA HIS A 46 37.94 -9.91 -16.39
C HIS A 46 36.69 -10.15 -17.27
N SER A 47 35.89 -11.15 -16.93
CA SER A 47 34.63 -11.48 -17.59
C SER A 47 33.46 -11.34 -16.62
N ARG A 48 32.29 -11.00 -17.16
CA ARG A 48 31.02 -10.94 -16.43
C ARG A 48 30.34 -12.30 -16.56
N VAL A 49 29.97 -12.88 -15.43
CA VAL A 49 29.35 -14.22 -15.35
C VAL A 49 28.13 -14.17 -14.45
N LEU A 50 27.07 -14.87 -14.83
CA LEU A 50 25.86 -15.05 -14.03
C LEU A 50 25.97 -16.26 -13.12
N LYS A 51 25.73 -16.06 -11.83
CA LYS A 51 25.75 -17.12 -10.82
C LYS A 51 24.40 -17.26 -10.16
N ASN A 52 23.93 -18.50 -10.05
CA ASN A 52 22.84 -18.84 -9.15
C ASN A 52 23.40 -18.90 -7.73
N ILE A 53 22.88 -18.07 -6.86
CA ILE A 53 23.20 -18.10 -5.43
C ILE A 53 21.92 -18.33 -4.63
N ASN A 54 22.03 -19.11 -3.56
CA ASN A 54 20.90 -19.36 -2.68
C ASN A 54 20.83 -18.36 -1.51
N ARG A 55 21.89 -17.56 -1.32
CA ARG A 55 22.05 -16.57 -0.25
C ARG A 55 22.95 -15.42 -0.68
N PHE A 56 22.61 -14.21 -0.25
CA PHE A 56 23.55 -13.09 -0.23
C PHE A 56 24.46 -13.21 1.00
N CYS A 57 25.77 -13.22 0.78
CA CYS A 57 26.76 -13.13 1.84
C CYS A 57 27.24 -11.67 1.89
N THR A 58 26.88 -10.96 2.95
CA THR A 58 27.08 -9.51 3.07
C THR A 58 28.43 -9.14 3.70
N ASP A 59 29.46 -10.00 3.64
CA ASP A 59 30.83 -9.80 4.18
C ASP A 59 31.44 -8.44 3.77
N GLY A 60 30.97 -7.34 4.38
CA GLY A 60 31.21 -5.96 3.95
C GLY A 60 30.64 -5.57 2.57
N ARG A 61 29.95 -6.46 1.83
CA ARG A 61 29.48 -6.20 0.46
C ARG A 61 27.99 -5.83 0.41
N CYS A 62 27.68 -4.84 -0.43
CA CYS A 62 26.32 -4.36 -0.66
C CYS A 62 25.88 -4.78 -2.06
N PHE A 63 24.72 -5.42 -2.21
CA PHE A 63 24.19 -5.81 -3.51
C PHE A 63 23.04 -4.88 -3.91
N VAL A 64 22.89 -4.62 -5.21
CA VAL A 64 21.81 -3.81 -5.76
C VAL A 64 21.21 -4.50 -6.98
N PRO A 65 19.89 -4.37 -7.23
CA PRO A 65 19.29 -4.75 -8.51
C PRO A 65 20.03 -4.03 -9.65
N TYR A 66 20.58 -4.79 -10.58
CA TYR A 66 21.37 -4.29 -11.71
C TYR A 66 20.58 -4.41 -13.02
N ALA A 67 19.97 -5.58 -13.26
CA ALA A 67 19.26 -5.88 -14.49
C ALA A 67 18.05 -6.78 -14.25
N ILE A 68 17.26 -6.97 -15.29
CA ILE A 68 16.18 -7.95 -15.36
C ILE A 68 16.30 -8.77 -16.65
N THR A 69 16.06 -10.08 -16.58
CA THR A 69 16.00 -10.96 -17.76
C THR A 69 14.67 -10.82 -18.50
N ASP A 70 14.57 -11.39 -19.70
CA ASP A 70 13.30 -11.44 -20.44
C ASP A 70 12.23 -12.28 -19.69
N GLU A 71 12.64 -13.26 -18.88
CA GLU A 71 11.77 -14.02 -17.94
C GLU A 71 11.51 -13.29 -16.62
N ARG A 72 11.77 -11.98 -16.56
CA ARG A 72 11.48 -11.12 -15.39
C ARG A 72 12.24 -11.48 -14.12
N LYS A 73 13.38 -12.19 -14.22
CA LYS A 73 14.24 -12.46 -13.06
C LYS A 73 15.19 -11.29 -12.82
N VAL A 74 15.26 -10.83 -11.57
CA VAL A 74 16.18 -9.74 -11.18
C VAL A 74 17.60 -10.30 -11.02
N ILE A 75 18.54 -9.60 -11.64
CA ILE A 75 19.97 -9.84 -11.50
C ILE A 75 20.52 -8.77 -10.57
N TYR A 76 21.21 -9.21 -9.53
CA TYR A 76 21.86 -8.34 -8.56
C TYR A 76 23.34 -8.21 -8.91
N SER A 77 23.96 -7.09 -8.57
CA SER A 77 25.39 -6.86 -8.68
C SER A 77 25.92 -6.28 -7.38
N ASN A 78 27.20 -6.49 -7.09
CA ASN A 78 27.87 -5.75 -6.02
C ASN A 78 27.83 -4.24 -6.35
N TYR A 79 27.60 -3.42 -5.33
CA TYR A 79 27.61 -1.98 -5.45
C TYR A 79 29.01 -1.50 -5.85
N GLY A 80 29.08 -0.54 -6.77
CA GLY A 80 30.32 -0.08 -7.40
C GLY A 80 30.80 -0.93 -8.59
N GLU A 81 30.39 -2.18 -8.71
CA GLU A 81 30.74 -3.05 -9.86
C GLU A 81 29.77 -2.91 -11.05
N HIS A 82 28.69 -2.15 -10.88
CA HIS A 82 27.65 -1.90 -11.90
C HIS A 82 28.07 -0.87 -12.99
N LEU A 83 29.35 -0.50 -13.08
CA LEU A 83 29.82 0.49 -14.05
C LEU A 83 29.70 -0.04 -15.49
N GLY A 84 28.80 0.59 -16.27
CA GLY A 84 28.45 0.22 -17.64
C GLY A 84 27.44 -0.92 -17.73
N PHE A 85 26.50 -0.82 -18.68
CA PHE A 85 25.44 -1.80 -18.86
C PHE A 85 25.74 -2.80 -19.99
N ASN A 86 25.47 -4.08 -19.74
CA ASN A 86 25.63 -5.14 -20.74
C ASN A 86 24.27 -5.71 -21.07
N HIS A 87 23.89 -5.61 -22.35
CA HIS A 87 22.63 -6.15 -22.85
C HIS A 87 22.63 -7.67 -22.98
N ASN A 88 23.79 -8.32 -22.85
CA ASN A 88 23.92 -9.77 -22.89
C ASN A 88 25.06 -10.21 -21.96
N VAL A 89 24.79 -11.19 -21.10
CA VAL A 89 25.79 -11.88 -20.26
C VAL A 89 25.45 -13.36 -20.29
N ASP A 90 26.44 -14.21 -20.58
CA ASP A 90 26.27 -15.68 -20.71
C ASP A 90 25.12 -16.11 -21.63
N GLY A 91 24.90 -15.38 -22.72
CA GLY A 91 23.82 -15.65 -23.68
C GLY A 91 22.44 -15.21 -23.21
N VAL A 92 22.31 -14.67 -22.00
CA VAL A 92 21.06 -14.15 -21.45
C VAL A 92 20.93 -12.67 -21.79
N ARG A 93 19.82 -12.29 -22.45
CA ARG A 93 19.52 -10.89 -22.75
C ARG A 93 19.05 -10.17 -21.49
N LEU A 94 19.64 -9.00 -21.26
CA LEU A 94 19.41 -8.19 -20.06
C LEU A 94 18.80 -6.82 -20.41
N LYS A 95 17.88 -6.37 -19.56
CA LYS A 95 17.38 -4.99 -19.54
C LYS A 95 17.80 -4.31 -18.24
N PRO A 96 18.10 -3.00 -18.25
CA PRO A 96 18.52 -2.29 -17.05
C PRO A 96 17.41 -2.29 -16.01
N TYR A 97 17.79 -2.40 -14.73
CA TYR A 97 16.84 -2.21 -13.64
C TYR A 97 16.69 -0.71 -13.35
N ASP A 98 15.86 -0.04 -14.13
CA ASP A 98 15.64 1.41 -14.07
C ASP A 98 14.37 1.78 -13.27
N CYS A 99 14.03 3.08 -13.26
CA CYS A 99 12.84 3.58 -12.60
C CYS A 99 11.55 2.93 -13.13
N GLN A 100 11.45 2.68 -14.44
CA GLN A 100 10.28 2.07 -15.07
C GLN A 100 10.15 0.59 -14.68
N THR A 101 11.27 -0.13 -14.64
CA THR A 101 11.33 -1.53 -14.20
C THR A 101 10.94 -1.64 -12.73
N SER A 102 11.44 -0.75 -11.87
CA SER A 102 11.04 -0.67 -10.47
C SER A 102 9.53 -0.45 -10.30
N LEU A 103 8.94 0.51 -11.04
CA LEU A 103 7.50 0.75 -11.00
C LEU A 103 6.69 -0.48 -11.46
N SER A 104 7.11 -1.12 -12.57
CA SER A 104 6.47 -2.35 -13.07
C SER A 104 6.49 -3.44 -12.00
N ARG A 105 7.64 -3.66 -11.36
CA ARG A 105 7.77 -4.70 -10.32
C ARG A 105 7.01 -4.37 -9.04
N GLN A 106 6.93 -3.09 -8.66
CA GLN A 106 6.04 -2.64 -7.59
C GLN A 106 4.56 -2.92 -7.92
N GLN A 107 4.12 -2.67 -9.16
CA GLN A 107 2.73 -2.92 -9.57
C GLN A 107 2.39 -4.40 -9.49
N GLU A 108 3.28 -5.25 -9.99
CA GLU A 108 3.16 -6.70 -9.93
C GLU A 108 3.10 -7.18 -8.47
N TYR A 109 4.07 -6.80 -7.65
CA TYR A 109 4.14 -7.22 -6.25
C TYR A 109 2.91 -6.80 -5.44
N GLN A 110 2.48 -5.52 -5.54
CA GLN A 110 1.30 -5.04 -4.81
C GLN A 110 0.02 -5.76 -5.24
N SER A 111 -0.12 -6.09 -6.52
CA SER A 111 -1.30 -6.80 -7.04
C SER A 111 -1.31 -8.27 -6.61
N LEU A 112 -0.15 -8.94 -6.62
CA LEU A 112 -0.02 -10.32 -6.18
C LEU A 112 -0.17 -10.47 -4.66
N LEU A 113 0.43 -9.56 -3.89
CA LEU A 113 0.30 -9.52 -2.43
C LEU A 113 -1.16 -9.35 -2.00
N THR A 114 -1.88 -8.42 -2.64
CA THR A 114 -3.29 -8.17 -2.31
C THR A 114 -4.20 -9.29 -2.79
N SER A 115 -3.85 -9.97 -3.88
CA SER A 115 -4.53 -11.21 -4.27
C SER A 115 -4.39 -12.29 -3.22
N LEU A 116 -3.17 -12.53 -2.73
CA LEU A 116 -2.92 -13.49 -1.67
C LEU A 116 -3.76 -13.16 -0.41
N ILE A 117 -3.77 -11.89 0.00
CA ILE A 117 -4.58 -11.44 1.14
C ILE A 117 -6.08 -11.71 0.93
N LEU A 118 -6.61 -11.48 -0.27
CA LEU A 118 -8.03 -11.71 -0.57
C LEU A 118 -8.38 -13.21 -0.62
N LYS A 119 -7.45 -14.07 -1.07
CA LYS A 119 -7.62 -15.53 -1.17
C LYS A 119 -7.54 -16.26 0.15
N ASP A 120 -6.72 -15.77 1.06
CA ASP A 120 -6.45 -16.39 2.34
C ASP A 120 -7.03 -15.54 3.48
N PRO A 121 -8.34 -15.69 3.79
CA PRO A 121 -8.98 -14.97 4.86
C PRO A 121 -8.29 -15.13 6.20
N SER A 122 -7.55 -16.22 6.44
CA SER A 122 -6.88 -16.46 7.73
C SER A 122 -5.89 -15.37 8.10
N ILE A 123 -5.35 -14.66 7.11
CA ILE A 123 -4.42 -13.53 7.32
C ILE A 123 -5.10 -12.38 8.05
N THR A 124 -6.39 -12.15 7.79
CA THR A 124 -7.11 -10.94 8.24
C THR A 124 -8.32 -11.23 9.13
N LYS A 125 -8.67 -12.51 9.28
CA LYS A 125 -9.95 -12.99 9.81
C LYS A 125 -10.28 -12.38 11.17
N ASP A 126 -9.38 -12.46 12.14
CA ASP A 126 -9.70 -12.08 13.52
C ASP A 126 -10.03 -10.58 13.62
N ALA A 127 -9.20 -9.74 13.00
CA ALA A 127 -9.43 -8.30 13.01
C ALA A 127 -10.69 -7.91 12.24
N VAL A 128 -10.93 -8.50 11.05
CA VAL A 128 -12.13 -8.22 10.25
C VAL A 128 -13.40 -8.67 10.97
N ASP A 129 -13.39 -9.86 11.57
CA ASP A 129 -14.53 -10.39 12.30
C ASP A 129 -14.83 -9.60 13.58
N ASN A 130 -13.81 -9.07 14.27
CA ASN A 130 -14.01 -8.16 15.40
C ASN A 130 -14.75 -6.89 14.96
N VAL A 131 -14.31 -6.23 13.89
CA VAL A 131 -14.99 -5.03 13.37
C VAL A 131 -16.39 -5.37 12.88
N SER A 132 -16.55 -6.45 12.11
CA SER A 132 -17.86 -6.90 11.63
C SER A 132 -18.81 -7.23 12.78
N GLY A 133 -18.31 -7.86 13.86
CA GLY A 133 -19.07 -8.15 15.07
C GLY A 133 -19.58 -6.89 15.76
N GLY A 134 -18.73 -5.88 15.91
CA GLY A 134 -19.13 -4.58 16.46
C GLY A 134 -20.17 -3.86 15.60
N VAL A 135 -19.99 -3.88 14.27
CA VAL A 135 -20.96 -3.32 13.31
C VAL A 135 -22.31 -4.05 13.40
N ILE A 136 -22.31 -5.39 13.46
CA ILE A 136 -23.52 -6.19 13.63
C ILE A 136 -24.24 -5.83 14.92
N ASN A 137 -23.51 -5.70 16.02
CA ASN A 137 -24.09 -5.35 17.32
C ASN A 137 -24.72 -3.96 17.29
N PHE A 138 -24.02 -2.96 16.74
CA PHE A 138 -24.56 -1.63 16.54
C PHE A 138 -25.86 -1.64 15.72
N ILE A 139 -25.85 -2.30 14.55
CA ILE A 139 -27.02 -2.40 13.67
C ILE A 139 -28.21 -3.03 14.40
N LYS A 140 -27.99 -4.13 15.12
CA LYS A 140 -29.06 -4.83 15.84
C LYS A 140 -29.67 -3.99 16.96
N LEU A 141 -28.84 -3.27 17.72
CA LEU A 141 -29.31 -2.42 18.82
C LEU A 141 -30.24 -1.33 18.29
N ILE A 142 -29.81 -0.58 17.28
CA ILE A 142 -30.61 0.50 16.69
C ILE A 142 -31.88 -0.05 16.02
N HIS A 143 -31.79 -1.21 15.37
CA HIS A 143 -32.96 -1.85 14.77
C HIS A 143 -33.97 -2.35 15.80
N ILE A 144 -33.55 -2.80 16.99
CA ILE A 144 -34.50 -3.15 18.07
C ILE A 144 -35.30 -1.92 18.51
N GLU A 145 -34.66 -0.75 18.56
CA GLU A 145 -35.28 0.51 19.00
C GLU A 145 -36.21 1.11 17.93
N ASN A 146 -35.84 1.02 16.65
CA ASN A 146 -36.50 1.76 15.55
C ASN A 146 -37.15 0.85 14.49
N SER A 147 -36.96 -0.47 14.59
CA SER A 147 -37.52 -1.48 13.70
C SER A 147 -37.36 -1.13 12.21
N ARG A 148 -38.46 -1.10 11.46
CA ARG A 148 -38.49 -0.87 10.01
C ARG A 148 -37.97 0.49 9.58
N ASP A 149 -38.16 1.53 10.40
CA ASP A 149 -37.69 2.88 10.07
C ASP A 149 -36.17 2.91 9.91
N PHE A 150 -35.45 2.13 10.72
CA PHE A 150 -34.00 1.98 10.57
C PHE A 150 -33.62 1.19 9.33
N SER A 151 -34.35 0.12 9.00
CA SER A 151 -34.14 -0.64 7.77
C SER A 151 -34.33 0.24 6.53
N ASP A 152 -35.38 1.08 6.52
CA ASP A 152 -35.64 2.06 5.45
C ASP A 152 -34.52 3.11 5.37
N PHE A 153 -34.04 3.59 6.53
CA PHE A 153 -32.89 4.49 6.61
C PHE A 153 -31.62 3.86 6.02
N ILE A 154 -31.30 2.61 6.37
CA ILE A 154 -30.13 1.87 5.84
C ILE A 154 -30.25 1.72 4.32
N LYS A 155 -31.40 1.24 3.82
CA LYS A 155 -31.65 1.10 2.38
C LYS A 155 -31.41 2.42 1.65
N LYS A 156 -32.03 3.50 2.12
CA LYS A 156 -31.93 4.83 1.53
C LYS A 156 -30.50 5.40 1.59
N THR A 157 -29.79 5.18 2.68
CA THR A 157 -28.52 5.85 2.96
C THR A 157 -27.34 5.16 2.30
N ILE A 158 -27.32 3.82 2.32
CA ILE A 158 -26.16 3.05 1.87
C ILE A 158 -26.47 1.93 0.86
N GLY A 159 -27.75 1.61 0.61
CA GLY A 159 -28.12 0.49 -0.24
C GLY A 159 -27.59 0.58 -1.67
N HIS A 160 -27.59 1.77 -2.29
CA HIS A 160 -27.09 1.97 -3.66
C HIS A 160 -25.58 1.74 -3.84
N TYR A 161 -24.80 1.65 -2.74
CA TYR A 161 -23.38 1.28 -2.81
C TYR A 161 -23.17 -0.22 -3.00
N PHE A 162 -24.11 -1.05 -2.51
CA PHE A 162 -24.00 -2.51 -2.55
C PHE A 162 -24.88 -3.17 -3.61
N TRP A 163 -25.99 -2.54 -3.97
CA TRP A 163 -26.89 -2.91 -5.06
C TRP A 163 -26.80 -1.84 -6.13
N THR A 164 -25.99 -2.13 -7.15
CA THR A 164 -25.39 -1.07 -7.97
C THR A 164 -26.19 -0.73 -9.22
N ASN A 165 -27.33 -1.40 -9.46
CA ASN A 165 -28.14 -1.25 -10.66
C ASN A 165 -27.30 -1.33 -11.95
N GLY A 166 -26.53 -2.41 -12.08
CA GLY A 166 -25.63 -2.68 -13.19
C GLY A 166 -24.29 -1.92 -13.17
N ARG A 167 -24.05 -1.01 -12.20
CA ARG A 167 -22.76 -0.28 -12.12
C ARG A 167 -21.65 -1.16 -11.59
N HIS A 168 -20.45 -0.95 -12.14
CA HIS A 168 -19.25 -1.71 -11.81
C HIS A 168 -18.48 -1.10 -10.62
N SER A 169 -18.61 -1.69 -9.42
CA SER A 169 -17.87 -1.31 -8.20
C SER A 169 -17.29 -2.52 -7.47
N PHE A 170 -16.23 -2.30 -6.70
CA PHE A 170 -15.58 -3.34 -5.90
C PHE A 170 -16.14 -3.37 -4.46
N GLY A 171 -16.44 -4.55 -3.93
CA GLY A 171 -17.11 -4.72 -2.64
C GLY A 171 -18.64 -4.65 -2.70
N ARG A 172 -19.23 -4.75 -3.90
CA ARG A 172 -20.70 -4.80 -4.06
C ARG A 172 -21.26 -6.15 -3.62
N ILE A 173 -22.54 -6.15 -3.26
CA ILE A 173 -23.30 -7.37 -2.93
C ILE A 173 -24.01 -7.89 -4.18
N SER A 174 -24.69 -7.02 -4.93
CA SER A 174 -25.43 -7.39 -6.14
C SER A 174 -25.37 -6.30 -7.21
N LEU A 175 -25.64 -6.71 -8.46
CA LEU A 175 -25.88 -5.81 -9.59
C LEU A 175 -27.34 -5.37 -9.71
N ASP A 176 -28.24 -5.92 -8.89
CA ASP A 176 -29.66 -5.56 -8.90
C ASP A 176 -29.87 -4.09 -8.47
N ASN A 177 -31.08 -3.58 -8.73
CA ASN A 177 -31.49 -2.28 -8.25
C ASN A 177 -31.98 -2.39 -6.79
N VAL A 178 -31.41 -1.60 -5.87
CA VAL A 178 -31.83 -1.60 -4.46
C VAL A 178 -33.31 -1.25 -4.31
N GLU A 179 -33.86 -0.43 -5.20
CA GLU A 179 -35.25 0.03 -5.10
C GLU A 179 -36.26 -1.11 -5.20
N SER A 180 -35.91 -2.20 -5.89
CA SER A 180 -36.76 -3.40 -6.04
C SER A 180 -36.67 -4.39 -4.87
N ILE A 181 -35.94 -4.07 -3.80
CA ILE A 181 -35.70 -4.97 -2.66
C ILE A 181 -36.34 -4.38 -1.41
N ASP A 182 -37.02 -5.20 -0.61
CA ASP A 182 -37.57 -4.76 0.68
C ASP A 182 -36.45 -4.31 1.63
N SER A 183 -36.72 -3.30 2.47
CA SER A 183 -35.72 -2.73 3.36
C SER A 183 -35.25 -3.71 4.44
N GLU A 184 -36.12 -4.61 4.91
CA GLU A 184 -35.73 -5.68 5.85
C GLU A 184 -34.81 -6.69 5.17
N ASP A 185 -35.08 -7.02 3.91
CA ASP A 185 -34.22 -7.92 3.13
C ASP A 185 -32.85 -7.30 2.85
N VAL A 186 -32.79 -5.99 2.60
CA VAL A 186 -31.53 -5.23 2.49
C VAL A 186 -30.74 -5.34 3.79
N LEU A 187 -31.37 -5.05 4.94
CA LEU A 187 -30.72 -5.10 6.25
C LEU A 187 -30.21 -6.51 6.58
N LYS A 188 -31.06 -7.52 6.36
CA LYS A 188 -30.74 -8.93 6.55
C LYS A 188 -29.55 -9.36 5.69
N THR A 189 -29.51 -8.93 4.43
CA THR A 189 -28.42 -9.25 3.51
C THR A 189 -27.11 -8.59 3.95
N ILE A 190 -27.15 -7.34 4.41
CA ILE A 190 -25.98 -6.65 4.99
C ILE A 190 -25.44 -7.44 6.19
N LEU A 191 -26.31 -7.83 7.13
CA LEU A 191 -25.94 -8.61 8.31
C LEU A 191 -25.36 -9.99 7.95
N GLN A 192 -25.89 -10.65 6.92
CA GLN A 192 -25.35 -11.91 6.42
C GLN A 192 -23.99 -11.72 5.75
N THR A 193 -23.81 -10.64 4.98
CA THR A 193 -22.55 -10.30 4.31
C THR A 193 -21.45 -9.97 5.32
N LEU A 194 -21.76 -9.28 6.42
CA LEU A 194 -20.80 -9.06 7.51
C LEU A 194 -20.31 -10.37 8.15
N LYS A 195 -21.15 -11.42 8.18
CA LYS A 195 -20.76 -12.73 8.73
C LYS A 195 -19.95 -13.57 7.74
N ALA A 196 -20.43 -13.65 6.50
CA ALA A 196 -19.99 -14.69 5.55
C ALA A 196 -19.58 -14.15 4.17
N GLY A 197 -19.65 -12.84 3.94
CA GLY A 197 -19.23 -12.19 2.71
C GLY A 197 -17.71 -12.16 2.55
N THR A 198 -17.27 -11.75 1.36
CA THR A 198 -15.85 -11.59 1.05
C THR A 198 -15.26 -10.37 1.78
N ILE A 199 -13.92 -10.31 1.86
CA ILE A 199 -13.21 -9.24 2.58
C ILE A 199 -13.61 -7.87 2.01
N GLU A 200 -13.59 -7.69 0.69
CA GLU A 200 -13.96 -6.45 0.04
C GLU A 200 -15.41 -6.02 0.33
N GLN A 201 -16.33 -6.97 0.46
CA GLN A 201 -17.72 -6.69 0.82
C GLN A 201 -17.84 -6.24 2.28
N LYS A 202 -17.18 -6.95 3.21
CA LYS A 202 -17.18 -6.59 4.63
C LYS A 202 -16.60 -5.19 4.84
N LEU A 203 -15.46 -4.89 4.21
CA LEU A 203 -14.78 -3.60 4.33
C LEU A 203 -15.61 -2.47 3.70
N ALA A 204 -16.26 -2.71 2.56
CA ALA A 204 -17.19 -1.73 1.97
C ALA A 204 -18.36 -1.41 2.94
N ILE A 205 -18.89 -2.42 3.65
CA ILE A 205 -19.92 -2.22 4.68
C ILE A 205 -19.35 -1.46 5.89
N HIS A 206 -18.14 -1.77 6.35
CA HIS A 206 -17.50 -1.06 7.46
C HIS A 206 -17.37 0.45 7.15
N ASP A 207 -16.88 0.83 5.96
CA ASP A 207 -16.80 2.24 5.55
C ASP A 207 -18.18 2.89 5.50
N ALA A 208 -19.15 2.24 4.86
CA ALA A 208 -20.49 2.82 4.69
C ALA A 208 -21.21 3.01 6.02
N ILE A 209 -21.16 2.02 6.92
CA ILE A 209 -21.78 2.13 8.25
C ILE A 209 -21.11 3.23 9.06
N GLY A 210 -19.77 3.20 9.20
CA GLY A 210 -19.05 4.20 10.00
C GLY A 210 -19.25 5.62 9.48
N ARG A 211 -19.15 5.83 8.17
CA ARG A 211 -19.15 7.17 7.58
C ARG A 211 -20.53 7.73 7.26
N LYS A 212 -21.54 6.88 7.02
CA LYS A 212 -22.86 7.33 6.54
C LYS A 212 -24.01 7.04 7.49
N VAL A 213 -23.91 6.02 8.33
CA VAL A 213 -25.00 5.59 9.23
C VAL A 213 -24.71 6.03 10.66
N LEU A 214 -23.50 5.72 11.17
CA LEU A 214 -23.11 6.02 12.54
C LEU A 214 -23.17 7.51 12.86
N LEU A 215 -22.81 8.37 11.91
CA LEU A 215 -22.81 9.83 12.14
C LEU A 215 -24.20 10.41 12.43
N SER A 216 -25.27 9.70 12.06
CA SER A 216 -26.66 10.09 12.34
C SER A 216 -27.16 9.63 13.71
N HIS A 217 -26.35 8.94 14.51
CA HIS A 217 -26.73 8.36 15.79
C HIS A 217 -25.79 8.82 16.90
N GLU A 218 -26.31 9.55 17.88
CA GLU A 218 -25.54 9.98 19.05
C GLU A 218 -25.31 8.78 19.99
N CYS A 219 -24.09 8.24 19.97
CA CYS A 219 -23.69 7.06 20.73
C CYS A 219 -22.17 7.03 20.97
N GLU A 220 -21.72 6.19 21.91
CA GLU A 220 -20.30 6.02 22.25
C GLU A 220 -19.45 5.64 21.02
N GLN A 221 -19.99 4.82 20.11
CA GLN A 221 -19.31 4.43 18.88
C GLN A 221 -19.03 5.63 17.98
N ARG A 222 -19.95 6.62 17.94
CA ARG A 222 -19.76 7.85 17.16
C ARG A 222 -18.63 8.70 17.75
N GLU A 223 -18.54 8.80 19.07
CA GLU A 223 -17.45 9.51 19.74
C GLU A 223 -16.09 8.86 19.43
N LYS A 224 -16.01 7.53 19.53
CA LYS A 224 -14.81 6.77 19.14
C LYS A 224 -14.43 6.99 17.68
N TYR A 225 -15.40 6.93 16.76
CA TYR A 225 -15.17 7.19 15.34
C TYR A 225 -14.58 8.59 15.09
N LEU A 226 -15.13 9.61 15.75
CA LEU A 226 -14.71 11.01 15.58
C LEU A 226 -13.36 11.29 16.24
N SER A 227 -12.97 10.54 17.27
CA SER A 227 -11.69 10.73 17.98
C SER A 227 -10.45 10.62 17.08
N LEU A 228 -10.55 9.88 15.96
CA LEU A 228 -9.46 9.73 14.99
C LEU A 228 -9.56 10.65 13.76
N ALA A 229 -10.66 11.40 13.60
CA ALA A 229 -10.98 12.11 12.35
C ALA A 229 -9.85 13.00 11.84
N GLU A 230 -9.35 13.90 12.68
CA GLU A 230 -8.28 14.85 12.33
C GLU A 230 -6.92 14.16 12.14
N THR A 231 -6.74 12.95 12.68
CA THR A 231 -5.50 12.19 12.54
C THR A 231 -5.43 11.49 11.19
N VAL A 232 -6.50 10.78 10.81
CA VAL A 232 -6.47 9.87 9.65
C VAL A 232 -7.14 10.41 8.39
N ARG A 233 -7.85 11.54 8.47
CA ARG A 233 -8.49 12.20 7.31
C ARG A 233 -8.45 13.72 7.47
N GLN A 234 -7.26 14.27 7.24
CA GLN A 234 -7.02 15.71 7.30
C GLN A 234 -7.71 16.43 6.14
N ASP A 235 -8.03 17.71 6.33
CA ASP A 235 -8.83 18.52 5.39
C ASP A 235 -8.26 18.53 3.96
N TRP A 236 -6.93 18.52 3.82
CA TRP A 236 -6.26 18.54 2.51
C TRP A 236 -6.49 17.27 1.68
N PHE A 237 -6.96 16.17 2.27
CA PHE A 237 -7.23 14.92 1.55
C PHE A 237 -8.40 15.09 0.57
N ASP A 238 -9.40 15.87 0.96
CA ASP A 238 -10.65 16.04 0.21
C ASP A 238 -10.64 17.31 -0.65
N ASP A 239 -9.83 18.33 -0.31
CA ASP A 239 -9.68 19.57 -1.07
C ASP A 239 -9.06 19.33 -2.46
N PRO A 240 -9.80 19.58 -3.56
CA PRO A 240 -9.30 19.41 -4.92
C PRO A 240 -8.03 20.19 -5.26
N GLN A 241 -7.76 21.31 -4.60
CA GLN A 241 -6.61 22.17 -4.88
C GLN A 241 -5.31 21.61 -4.29
N THR A 242 -5.38 20.89 -3.16
CA THR A 242 -4.21 20.41 -2.41
C THR A 242 -4.02 18.89 -2.48
N ARG A 243 -5.10 18.11 -2.68
CA ARG A 243 -5.07 16.63 -2.73
C ARG A 243 -4.29 15.99 -3.90
N GLY A 244 -3.74 16.80 -4.80
CA GLY A 244 -2.74 16.38 -5.79
C GLY A 244 -3.15 15.37 -6.87
N ARG A 245 -4.44 15.31 -7.25
CA ARG A 245 -4.94 14.45 -8.34
C ARG A 245 -5.92 15.16 -9.27
N ILE A 246 -5.84 14.86 -10.56
CA ILE A 246 -6.83 15.24 -11.57
C ILE A 246 -7.36 14.02 -12.32
N ARG A 247 -8.57 14.11 -12.84
CA ARG A 247 -9.20 13.03 -13.61
C ARG A 247 -8.68 13.02 -15.04
N LYS A 248 -8.37 11.84 -15.58
CA LYS A 248 -8.06 11.66 -17.00
C LYS A 248 -9.28 12.04 -17.86
N LYS A 249 -9.02 12.53 -19.08
CA LYS A 249 -10.08 12.90 -20.03
C LYS A 249 -10.75 11.67 -20.68
N SER A 250 -10.01 10.59 -20.85
CA SER A 250 -10.49 9.37 -21.50
C SER A 250 -11.50 8.62 -20.63
N PRO A 251 -12.50 7.95 -21.23
CA PRO A 251 -13.40 7.08 -20.49
C PRO A 251 -12.62 5.91 -19.88
N VAL A 252 -12.96 5.57 -18.63
CA VAL A 252 -12.35 4.43 -17.94
C VAL A 252 -13.22 3.21 -18.14
N LEU A 253 -12.62 2.18 -18.73
CA LEU A 253 -13.26 0.89 -18.94
C LEU A 253 -13.24 0.08 -17.64
N PRO A 254 -14.31 -0.66 -17.34
CA PRO A 254 -14.30 -1.61 -16.24
C PRO A 254 -13.19 -2.66 -16.40
N CYS A 255 -12.57 -3.04 -15.28
CA CYS A 255 -11.48 -3.99 -15.22
C CYS A 255 -11.79 -5.09 -14.21
N GLU A 256 -11.52 -6.34 -14.60
CA GLU A 256 -11.63 -7.54 -13.75
C GLU A 256 -10.27 -7.97 -13.19
N THR A 257 -9.17 -7.44 -13.71
CA THR A 257 -7.82 -7.75 -13.22
C THR A 257 -7.66 -7.24 -11.79
N ILE A 258 -7.20 -8.11 -10.90
CA ILE A 258 -6.87 -7.72 -9.53
C ILE A 258 -5.76 -6.66 -9.48
N GLY A 259 -5.88 -5.75 -8.52
CA GLY A 259 -4.84 -4.80 -8.20
C GLY A 259 -4.63 -3.72 -9.25
N LEU A 260 -3.35 -3.45 -9.47
CA LEU A 260 -2.81 -2.34 -10.26
C LEU A 260 -2.32 -2.79 -11.64
N LEU A 261 -2.35 -4.10 -11.92
CA LEU A 261 -1.91 -4.67 -13.19
C LEU A 261 -2.82 -4.22 -14.35
N PRO A 262 -2.28 -3.94 -15.54
CA PRO A 262 -3.12 -3.65 -16.69
C PRO A 262 -3.85 -4.92 -17.16
N SER A 263 -4.91 -4.76 -17.96
CA SER A 263 -5.75 -5.87 -18.44
C SER A 263 -4.99 -6.87 -19.33
N ASP A 264 -3.92 -6.43 -19.97
CA ASP A 264 -3.03 -7.21 -20.85
C ASP A 264 -1.75 -7.69 -20.12
N SER A 265 -1.79 -7.76 -18.79
CA SER A 265 -0.65 -8.22 -17.98
C SER A 265 -0.11 -9.57 -18.45
N HIS A 266 1.22 -9.67 -18.51
CA HIS A 266 1.96 -10.88 -18.86
C HIS A 266 1.94 -11.95 -17.77
N LEU A 267 1.49 -11.62 -16.56
CA LEU A 267 1.31 -12.62 -15.50
C LEU A 267 0.16 -13.54 -15.92
N ASN A 268 0.45 -14.84 -16.03
CA ASN A 268 -0.53 -15.83 -16.46
C ASN A 268 -1.76 -15.80 -15.55
N GLN A 269 -2.92 -15.45 -16.13
CA GLN A 269 -4.23 -15.42 -15.45
C GLN A 269 -4.22 -14.65 -14.12
N PRO A 270 -4.10 -13.30 -14.13
CA PRO A 270 -4.34 -12.55 -12.90
C PRO A 270 -5.76 -12.87 -12.41
N GLU A 271 -5.94 -13.02 -11.09
CA GLU A 271 -7.28 -13.28 -10.53
C GLU A 271 -8.31 -12.35 -11.14
N LYS A 272 -9.40 -12.93 -11.61
CA LYS A 272 -10.58 -12.17 -11.93
C LYS A 272 -11.29 -11.82 -10.64
N VAL A 273 -11.44 -10.53 -10.40
CA VAL A 273 -12.27 -9.98 -9.35
C VAL A 273 -13.50 -9.31 -9.95
N GLN A 274 -14.41 -8.90 -9.07
CA GLN A 274 -15.57 -8.08 -9.43
C GLN A 274 -15.18 -6.94 -10.38
N SER A 275 -15.76 -6.93 -11.59
CA SER A 275 -15.56 -5.84 -12.55
C SER A 275 -15.84 -4.47 -11.92
N ARG A 276 -14.88 -3.54 -12.02
CA ARG A 276 -14.97 -2.16 -11.47
C ARG A 276 -14.20 -1.16 -12.31
N GLN A 277 -14.58 0.10 -12.22
CA GLN A 277 -13.69 1.20 -12.65
C GLN A 277 -12.63 1.42 -11.56
N ARG A 278 -11.36 1.33 -11.93
CA ARG A 278 -10.25 1.48 -10.98
C ARG A 278 -9.79 2.92 -10.94
N ALA A 279 -9.46 3.41 -9.75
CA ALA A 279 -9.03 4.79 -9.58
C ALA A 279 -7.67 5.05 -10.26
N ILE A 280 -6.77 4.07 -10.29
CA ILE A 280 -5.49 4.15 -11.03
C ILE A 280 -5.67 4.36 -12.54
N ASP A 281 -6.81 3.91 -13.08
CA ASP A 281 -7.17 4.16 -14.47
C ASP A 281 -7.83 5.54 -14.64
N MET A 282 -8.43 6.09 -13.59
CA MET A 282 -9.19 7.36 -13.60
C MET A 282 -8.36 8.60 -13.31
N PHE A 283 -7.33 8.50 -12.47
CA PHE A 283 -6.60 9.66 -11.95
C PHE A 283 -5.16 9.69 -12.42
N ILE A 284 -4.60 10.90 -12.46
CA ILE A 284 -3.17 11.16 -12.62
C ILE A 284 -2.73 12.21 -11.61
N ARG A 285 -1.42 12.22 -11.33
CA ARG A 285 -0.77 13.19 -10.45
C ARG A 285 -1.00 14.61 -10.97
N ASP A 286 -1.47 15.49 -10.08
CA ASP A 286 -1.52 16.93 -10.35
C ASP A 286 -0.27 17.63 -9.81
N GLU A 287 0.72 17.80 -10.68
CA GLU A 287 1.97 18.50 -10.37
C GLU A 287 1.77 20.03 -10.21
N LYS A 288 0.58 20.56 -10.52
CA LYS A 288 0.25 21.99 -10.39
C LYS A 288 -0.62 22.29 -9.16
N ARG A 289 -0.77 21.32 -8.25
CA ARG A 289 -1.53 21.49 -7.02
C ARG A 289 -1.04 22.69 -6.22
N MET A 290 -1.94 23.28 -5.44
CA MET A 290 -1.58 24.28 -4.44
C MET A 290 -0.64 23.65 -3.39
N SER A 291 0.36 24.42 -2.96
CA SER A 291 1.30 23.99 -1.92
C SER A 291 0.58 23.84 -0.58
N HIS A 292 0.81 22.73 0.10
CA HIS A 292 0.32 22.45 1.44
C HIS A 292 1.39 21.62 2.15
N PRO A 293 1.89 22.01 3.34
CA PRO A 293 3.07 21.38 3.95
C PRO A 293 2.98 19.86 4.05
N GLN A 294 1.92 19.34 4.66
CA GLN A 294 1.74 17.88 4.82
C GLN A 294 1.49 17.14 3.50
N ALA A 295 0.95 17.83 2.49
CA ALA A 295 0.80 17.24 1.17
C ALA A 295 2.16 17.20 0.46
N ASN A 296 3.00 18.23 0.65
CA ASN A 296 4.37 18.26 0.16
C ASN A 296 5.16 17.07 0.70
N ASP A 297 5.18 16.88 2.02
CA ASP A 297 5.89 15.75 2.64
C ASP A 297 5.45 14.40 2.05
N TYR A 298 4.13 14.18 1.94
CA TYR A 298 3.58 12.96 1.34
C TYR A 298 4.02 12.75 -0.12
N TYR A 299 3.97 13.81 -0.94
CA TYR A 299 4.34 13.70 -2.35
C TYR A 299 5.85 13.62 -2.55
N ASP A 300 6.64 14.24 -1.68
CA ASP A 300 8.09 14.14 -1.69
C ASP A 300 8.51 12.69 -1.41
N ASP A 301 7.85 12.00 -0.48
CA ASP A 301 8.08 10.56 -0.26
C ASP A 301 7.73 9.72 -1.49
N LEU A 302 6.57 9.98 -2.11
CA LEU A 302 6.15 9.31 -3.34
C LEU A 302 7.18 9.47 -4.45
N ASP A 303 7.56 10.73 -4.71
CA ASP A 303 8.41 11.10 -5.82
C ASP A 303 9.83 10.59 -5.58
N THR A 304 10.41 10.87 -4.41
CA THR A 304 11.78 10.43 -4.08
C THR A 304 11.93 8.92 -4.17
N ARG A 305 10.96 8.14 -3.73
CA ARG A 305 11.08 6.67 -3.73
C ARG A 305 10.49 6.02 -4.97
N ASN A 306 10.07 6.79 -5.98
CA ASN A 306 9.45 6.26 -7.19
C ASN A 306 8.30 5.29 -6.85
N LEU A 307 7.44 5.72 -5.92
CA LEU A 307 6.30 4.95 -5.45
C LEU A 307 5.13 5.11 -6.41
N LEU A 308 4.28 4.10 -6.43
CA LEU A 308 3.09 4.12 -7.28
C LEU A 308 2.10 5.18 -6.82
N PHE A 309 1.68 6.01 -7.77
CA PHE A 309 0.51 6.87 -7.64
C PHE A 309 -0.71 6.15 -8.23
N GLY A 310 -1.73 5.92 -7.40
CA GLY A 310 -3.04 5.43 -7.82
C GLY A 310 -4.03 6.57 -7.93
N ALA A 311 -4.34 7.18 -6.79
CA ALA A 311 -5.33 8.24 -6.70
C ALA A 311 -5.00 9.30 -5.64
N GLY A 312 -3.77 9.41 -5.14
CA GLY A 312 -3.43 10.24 -3.98
C GLY A 312 -3.79 9.57 -2.65
N ILE A 313 -3.44 10.24 -1.54
CA ILE A 313 -3.58 9.69 -0.18
C ILE A 313 -4.99 9.17 0.10
N SER A 314 -5.10 8.03 0.81
CA SER A 314 -6.35 7.31 0.93
C SER A 314 -7.23 7.76 2.10
N GLY A 315 -8.15 8.69 1.84
CA GLY A 315 -9.18 9.06 2.82
C GLY A 315 -10.11 7.90 3.24
N THR A 316 -10.30 6.90 2.36
CA THR A 316 -11.06 5.68 2.69
C THR A 316 -10.32 4.78 3.68
N THR A 317 -8.98 4.73 3.61
CA THR A 317 -8.18 4.06 4.64
C THR A 317 -8.44 4.68 6.01
N GLY A 318 -8.49 6.02 6.07
CA GLY A 318 -8.80 6.73 7.30
C GLY A 318 -10.17 6.37 7.86
N THR A 319 -11.21 6.40 7.04
CA THR A 319 -12.58 6.09 7.51
C THR A 319 -12.77 4.63 7.88
N LEU A 320 -12.02 3.71 7.27
CA LEU A 320 -11.96 2.32 7.70
C LEU A 320 -11.29 2.15 9.07
N PHE A 321 -10.22 2.88 9.37
CA PHE A 321 -9.63 2.88 10.72
C PHE A 321 -10.53 3.57 11.75
N GLN A 322 -11.24 4.63 11.39
CA GLN A 322 -12.27 5.22 12.27
C GLN A 322 -13.38 4.20 12.58
N ALA A 323 -13.82 3.41 11.58
CA ALA A 323 -14.78 2.34 11.80
C ALA A 323 -14.20 1.23 12.70
N ALA A 324 -12.92 0.86 12.54
CA ALA A 324 -12.26 -0.11 13.41
C ALA A 324 -12.12 0.39 14.86
N GLU A 325 -11.88 1.68 15.07
CA GLU A 325 -11.86 2.29 16.40
C GLU A 325 -13.25 2.24 17.05
N ALA A 326 -14.29 2.55 16.29
CA ALA A 326 -15.67 2.54 16.76
C ALA A 326 -16.19 1.13 17.10
N PHE A 327 -15.84 0.13 16.29
CA PHE A 327 -16.50 -1.18 16.32
C PHE A 327 -15.57 -2.36 16.64
N GLY A 328 -14.28 -2.24 16.36
CA GLY A 328 -13.35 -3.38 16.32
C GLY A 328 -12.59 -3.66 17.60
N GLN A 329 -12.35 -2.64 18.44
CA GLN A 329 -11.49 -2.76 19.63
C GLN A 329 -10.17 -3.46 19.34
N LEU A 330 -9.46 -3.04 18.28
CA LEU A 330 -8.21 -3.68 17.83
C LEU A 330 -7.04 -3.29 18.74
N GLN A 331 -6.94 -3.95 19.90
CA GLN A 331 -6.02 -3.57 20.98
C GLN A 331 -4.54 -3.85 20.68
N THR A 332 -4.25 -4.82 19.82
CA THR A 332 -2.87 -5.23 19.51
C THR A 332 -2.40 -4.68 18.17
N THR A 333 -1.09 -4.43 18.04
CA THR A 333 -0.48 -4.04 16.76
C THR A 333 -0.74 -5.09 15.68
N GLU A 334 -0.74 -6.37 16.04
CA GLU A 334 -1.03 -7.45 15.09
C GLU A 334 -2.47 -7.34 14.54
N LEU A 335 -3.48 -7.15 15.38
CA LEU A 335 -4.86 -6.97 14.90
C LEU A 335 -4.99 -5.73 14.01
N LYS A 336 -4.30 -4.63 14.34
CA LYS A 336 -4.25 -3.45 13.47
C LYS A 336 -3.61 -3.75 12.11
N LYS A 337 -2.51 -4.52 12.08
CA LYS A 337 -1.84 -4.96 10.85
C LYS A 337 -2.72 -5.90 10.03
N GLN A 338 -3.43 -6.83 10.66
CA GLN A 338 -4.39 -7.71 9.99
C GLN A 338 -5.53 -6.91 9.35
N TYR A 339 -6.08 -5.93 10.07
CA TYR A 339 -7.11 -5.06 9.50
C TYR A 339 -6.54 -4.19 8.37
N CYS A 340 -5.32 -3.67 8.51
CA CYS A 340 -4.63 -2.94 7.45
C CYS A 340 -4.40 -3.80 6.21
N ALA A 341 -4.03 -5.08 6.38
CA ALA A 341 -3.95 -6.03 5.28
C ALA A 341 -5.31 -6.19 4.58
N ALA A 342 -6.41 -6.29 5.32
CA ALA A 342 -7.75 -6.31 4.73
C ALA A 342 -8.07 -5.02 3.94
N ILE A 343 -7.68 -3.85 4.48
CA ILE A 343 -7.79 -2.57 3.76
C ILE A 343 -6.97 -2.58 2.47
N LEU A 344 -5.75 -3.12 2.50
CA LEU A 344 -4.91 -3.28 1.30
C LEU A 344 -5.58 -4.20 0.28
N GLY A 345 -6.12 -5.35 0.70
CA GLY A 345 -6.90 -6.25 -0.16
C GLY A 345 -8.07 -5.51 -0.82
N TYR A 346 -8.82 -4.73 -0.04
CA TYR A 346 -9.94 -3.95 -0.55
C TYR A 346 -9.52 -2.83 -1.51
N LEU A 347 -8.63 -1.92 -1.08
CA LEU A 347 -8.31 -0.69 -1.80
C LEU A 347 -7.26 -0.88 -2.88
N VAL A 348 -6.18 -1.61 -2.57
CA VAL A 348 -5.11 -1.86 -3.53
C VAL A 348 -5.54 -2.99 -4.47
N GLY A 349 -6.07 -4.10 -3.94
CA GLY A 349 -6.64 -5.19 -4.76
C GLY A 349 -7.81 -4.72 -5.62
N GLY A 350 -8.57 -3.72 -5.17
CA GLY A 350 -9.61 -3.05 -5.95
C GLY A 350 -9.10 -2.08 -7.02
N GLY A 351 -7.80 -1.77 -7.08
CA GLY A 351 -7.23 -0.76 -7.98
C GLY A 351 -7.60 0.68 -7.63
N MET A 352 -8.03 0.93 -6.39
CA MET A 352 -8.44 2.24 -5.90
C MET A 352 -7.27 3.06 -5.38
N HIS A 353 -6.25 2.41 -4.82
CA HIS A 353 -5.08 3.05 -4.25
C HIS A 353 -3.81 2.21 -4.44
N SER A 354 -2.65 2.82 -4.30
CA SER A 354 -1.39 2.09 -4.13
C SER A 354 -1.13 1.72 -2.66
N TYR A 355 -0.14 0.85 -2.42
CA TYR A 355 0.29 0.49 -1.08
C TYR A 355 0.70 1.72 -0.25
N HIS A 356 1.50 2.63 -0.82
CA HIS A 356 1.93 3.83 -0.10
C HIS A 356 0.76 4.76 0.24
N GLU A 357 -0.23 4.89 -0.66
CA GLU A 357 -1.43 5.71 -0.42
C GLU A 357 -2.27 5.22 0.77
N VAL A 358 -2.28 3.90 1.02
CA VAL A 358 -2.91 3.28 2.19
C VAL A 358 -2.01 3.43 3.42
N MET A 359 -0.74 3.05 3.29
CA MET A 359 0.16 2.95 4.42
C MET A 359 0.55 4.30 5.05
N ALA A 360 0.61 5.37 4.26
CA ALA A 360 0.82 6.73 4.77
C ALA A 360 -0.29 7.18 5.73
N VAL A 361 -1.48 6.56 5.67
CA VAL A 361 -2.56 6.78 6.63
C VAL A 361 -2.49 5.77 7.77
N ALA A 362 -2.18 4.51 7.47
CA ALA A 362 -2.03 3.45 8.47
C ALA A 362 -0.93 3.74 9.51
N GLU A 363 0.16 4.39 9.09
CA GLU A 363 1.22 4.84 9.99
C GLU A 363 0.69 5.72 11.12
N LYS A 364 -0.29 6.58 10.81
CA LYS A 364 -0.88 7.52 11.77
C LYS A 364 -1.69 6.85 12.88
N VAL A 365 -2.03 5.57 12.74
CA VAL A 365 -2.68 4.76 13.80
C VAL A 365 -1.74 3.77 14.47
N GLY A 366 -0.43 3.94 14.25
CA GLY A 366 0.64 3.18 14.89
C GLY A 366 1.07 1.91 14.17
N ILE A 367 0.73 1.75 12.88
CA ILE A 367 1.25 0.64 12.08
C ILE A 367 2.67 1.01 11.60
N PRO A 368 3.70 0.20 11.87
CA PRO A 368 5.06 0.50 11.43
C PRO A 368 5.12 0.62 9.91
N TYR A 369 5.58 1.76 9.40
CA TYR A 369 5.74 1.96 7.98
C TYR A 369 6.81 3.01 7.69
N LYS A 370 7.81 2.62 6.91
CA LYS A 370 8.70 3.54 6.21
C LYS A 370 8.26 3.62 4.75
N PRO A 371 8.13 4.82 4.16
CA PRO A 371 7.77 4.97 2.76
C PRO A 371 8.55 4.04 1.83
N GLY A 372 7.83 3.20 1.09
CA GLY A 372 8.41 2.23 0.15
C GLY A 372 8.88 0.90 0.74
N SER A 373 8.69 0.67 2.04
CA SER A 373 8.90 -0.63 2.69
C SER A 373 7.59 -1.43 2.77
N PHE A 374 7.69 -2.75 2.94
CA PHE A 374 6.52 -3.64 3.02
C PHE A 374 6.54 -4.57 4.24
N MET A 375 7.70 -5.14 4.59
CA MET A 375 7.76 -6.24 5.57
C MET A 375 7.31 -5.81 6.98
N GLU A 376 7.69 -4.63 7.46
CA GLU A 376 7.42 -4.20 8.83
C GLU A 376 5.94 -3.89 9.10
N SER A 377 5.18 -3.54 8.06
CA SER A 377 3.75 -3.23 8.11
C SER A 377 2.85 -4.44 7.97
N LEU A 378 3.37 -5.58 7.51
CA LEU A 378 2.58 -6.79 7.32
C LEU A 378 2.29 -7.50 8.67
N PRO A 379 1.11 -8.16 8.78
CA PRO A 379 0.75 -8.95 9.95
C PRO A 379 1.61 -10.21 10.07
N GLU A 380 1.81 -10.70 11.29
CA GLU A 380 2.58 -11.90 11.56
C GLU A 380 1.98 -13.14 10.87
N SER A 381 0.65 -13.18 10.76
CA SER A 381 -0.11 -14.26 10.13
C SER A 381 0.34 -14.56 8.69
N ILE A 382 0.78 -13.54 7.92
CA ILE A 382 1.17 -13.73 6.52
C ILE A 382 2.53 -14.44 6.37
N PHE A 383 3.43 -14.31 7.35
CA PHE A 383 4.79 -14.87 7.22
C PHE A 383 4.81 -16.40 7.31
N ASN A 384 3.73 -17.01 7.81
CA ASN A 384 3.58 -18.46 7.82
C ASN A 384 3.10 -19.02 6.48
N ASN A 385 2.56 -18.18 5.58
CA ASN A 385 2.04 -18.58 4.29
C ASN A 385 3.17 -18.83 3.27
N ASP A 386 3.21 -20.03 2.67
CA ASP A 386 4.27 -20.43 1.73
C ASP A 386 4.19 -19.71 0.38
N GLU A 387 2.99 -19.36 -0.09
CA GLU A 387 2.80 -18.54 -1.28
C GLU A 387 3.40 -17.13 -1.05
N PHE A 388 3.24 -16.57 0.15
CA PHE A 388 3.85 -15.29 0.51
C PHE A 388 5.38 -15.39 0.55
N LYS A 389 5.93 -16.45 1.17
CA LYS A 389 7.38 -16.67 1.20
C LYS A 389 7.95 -16.72 -0.23
N ASN A 390 7.31 -17.47 -1.13
CA ASN A 390 7.71 -17.55 -2.54
C ASN A 390 7.60 -16.19 -3.24
N LEU A 391 6.49 -15.47 -3.04
CA LEU A 391 6.27 -14.14 -3.62
C LEU A 391 7.35 -13.15 -3.15
N SER A 392 7.63 -13.11 -1.84
CA SER A 392 8.64 -12.23 -1.25
C SER A 392 10.06 -12.54 -1.74
N ALA A 393 10.37 -13.81 -2.00
CA ALA A 393 11.64 -14.22 -2.59
C ALA A 393 11.75 -13.83 -4.07
N GLN A 394 10.67 -14.01 -4.84
CA GLN A 394 10.62 -13.63 -6.26
C GLN A 394 10.70 -12.11 -6.47
N TYR A 395 10.07 -11.35 -5.58
CA TYR A 395 10.05 -9.88 -5.60
C TYR A 395 10.93 -9.28 -4.50
N TYR A 396 12.05 -9.93 -4.18
CA TYR A 396 12.94 -9.51 -3.10
C TYR A 396 13.41 -8.05 -3.25
N ASP A 397 13.66 -7.63 -4.49
CA ASP A 397 13.96 -6.27 -4.93
C ASP A 397 12.94 -5.21 -4.49
N VAL A 398 11.67 -5.60 -4.32
CA VAL A 398 10.57 -4.72 -3.89
C VAL A 398 10.18 -5.02 -2.45
N ALA A 399 9.85 -6.27 -2.14
CA ALA A 399 9.29 -6.71 -0.88
C ALA A 399 10.23 -6.45 0.29
N VAL A 400 11.51 -6.81 0.14
CA VAL A 400 12.51 -6.76 1.21
C VAL A 400 13.38 -5.52 1.09
N LEU A 401 13.87 -5.21 -0.11
CA LEU A 401 14.75 -4.06 -0.33
C LEU A 401 13.99 -2.73 -0.38
N GLY A 402 12.74 -2.72 -0.84
CA GLY A 402 11.96 -1.49 -0.98
C GLY A 402 12.37 -0.60 -2.15
N ALA A 403 11.64 0.50 -2.32
CA ALA A 403 11.54 1.21 -3.61
C ALA A 403 12.70 2.15 -4.00
N THR A 404 13.81 2.20 -3.26
CA THR A 404 14.90 3.18 -3.54
C THR A 404 16.01 2.67 -4.45
N HIS A 405 16.04 1.38 -4.74
CA HIS A 405 17.22 0.72 -5.31
C HIS A 405 17.48 1.00 -6.80
N TRP A 406 16.46 1.42 -7.55
CA TRP A 406 16.61 1.81 -8.96
C TRP A 406 17.54 3.01 -9.16
N ARG A 407 17.73 3.85 -8.13
CA ARG A 407 18.57 5.06 -8.17
C ARG A 407 20.05 4.75 -8.38
N PHE A 408 20.46 3.50 -8.15
CA PHE A 408 21.84 3.06 -8.34
C PHE A 408 22.19 2.76 -9.80
N ASN A 409 21.20 2.67 -10.69
CA ASN A 409 21.42 2.53 -12.12
C ASN A 409 21.17 3.90 -12.77
N GLU A 410 22.17 4.44 -13.48
CA GLU A 410 22.12 5.71 -14.22
C GLU A 410 20.89 5.75 -15.14
N SER A 411 19.76 6.23 -14.63
CA SER A 411 18.48 6.24 -15.33
C SER A 411 17.83 7.61 -15.17
N CYS A 412 17.10 8.03 -16.21
CA CYS A 412 16.31 9.25 -16.15
C CYS A 412 15.31 9.15 -15.00
N LEU A 413 15.28 10.17 -14.13
CA LEU A 413 14.28 10.25 -13.07
C LEU A 413 12.85 10.17 -13.68
N PRO A 414 11.87 9.62 -12.95
CA PRO A 414 10.46 9.66 -13.35
C PRO A 414 10.02 11.07 -13.76
N SER A 415 9.13 11.22 -14.74
CA SER A 415 8.78 12.54 -15.31
C SER A 415 8.32 13.59 -14.29
N HIS A 416 7.67 13.16 -13.20
CA HIS A 416 7.25 14.03 -12.09
C HIS A 416 8.44 14.53 -11.25
N LEU A 417 9.53 13.75 -11.20
CA LEU A 417 10.84 14.17 -10.72
C LEU A 417 11.68 14.90 -11.79
N ASN A 418 11.24 14.90 -13.06
CA ASN A 418 12.08 15.21 -14.23
C ASN A 418 11.65 16.49 -14.96
N LYS A 419 11.14 17.48 -14.24
CA LYS A 419 11.00 18.85 -14.76
C LYS A 419 12.20 19.69 -14.33
N SER A 420 13.40 19.26 -14.72
CA SER A 420 14.69 19.89 -14.36
C SER A 420 14.84 20.19 -12.85
N LEU A 421 14.47 19.24 -11.97
CA LEU A 421 14.35 19.47 -10.53
C LEU A 421 15.70 19.67 -9.84
N THR A 422 16.14 20.91 -9.61
CA THR A 422 15.38 22.17 -9.66
C THR A 422 16.34 23.26 -10.09
N LYS A 423 15.98 24.13 -11.04
CA LYS A 423 16.67 25.42 -11.14
C LYS A 423 16.72 26.04 -9.75
N SER A 424 17.93 26.29 -9.25
CA SER A 424 18.21 27.21 -8.15
C SER A 424 17.57 28.57 -8.41
#